data_AF-A0A101F082-F1
#
_entry.id   AF-A0A101F082-F1
#
_cell.length_a   1.000
_cell.length_b   1.000
_cell.length_c   1.000
_cell.angle_alpha   90.00
_cell.angle_beta   90.00
_cell.angle_gamma   90.00
#
_symmetry.space_group_name_H-M   'P 1'
#
loop_
_entity.id
_entity.type
_entity.pdbx_description
1 polymer ?
#
loop_
_entity_poly.entity_id
_entity_poly.type
_entity_poly.pdbx_seq_one_letter_code
_entity_poly.pdbx_strand_id
1 'polypeptide(L)'
;MKKRLPSTRVYIKDILEGFYVRSEGDFEPNYLITKDARRVYRAKIVGTVVREPTIAEDETYGKFQIDDGTGVIWVLGFRDDTKFIRLVKRGDIVQLIGKVGEWRDDKQVLVEGVTKVDPEMWILHRYETLRDKLNHIKNAKLAFEIYNTYGITAKAKVIAKNKGVPEDLLTAIDELYAVIMEQKAEESVLEEELFEEETKEVKEGIEEAKKAVLEILRSKGTAVSLKFIQRKLQEKYDPETIEEAVRALLTEGEIFEPEIGYYQTLE
;
A
#
# COMPACT_ATOMS: atom_id res chain seq x y z
N MET A 1 -17.41 25.92 12.03
CA MET A 1 -17.22 24.75 12.91
C MET A 1 -17.33 23.50 12.04
N LYS A 2 -16.32 22.62 11.99
CA LYS A 2 -16.36 21.42 11.13
C LYS A 2 -17.56 20.55 11.50
N LYS A 3 -18.31 20.08 10.50
CA LYS A 3 -19.51 19.25 10.71
C LYS A 3 -19.13 17.96 11.43
N ARG A 4 -19.75 17.69 12.60
CA ARG A 4 -19.54 16.44 13.33
C ARG A 4 -20.38 15.33 12.69
N LEU A 5 -19.70 14.40 12.01
CA LEU A 5 -20.34 13.22 11.42
C LEU A 5 -20.33 12.03 12.40
N PRO A 6 -21.36 11.15 12.33
CA PRO A 6 -21.50 10.02 13.25
C PRO A 6 -20.39 8.99 13.07
N SER A 7 -20.07 8.28 14.14
CA SER A 7 -19.17 7.14 14.09
C SER A 7 -19.87 5.92 13.49
N THR A 8 -19.16 5.19 12.62
CA THR A 8 -19.63 3.94 12.02
C THR A 8 -18.91 2.77 12.67
N ARG A 9 -19.66 1.73 13.05
CA ARG A 9 -19.06 0.46 13.50
C ARG A 9 -18.45 -0.26 12.32
N VAL A 10 -17.17 -0.59 12.43
CA VAL A 10 -16.38 -1.21 11.36
C VAL A 10 -15.39 -2.21 11.95
N TYR A 11 -15.04 -3.21 11.16
CA TYR A 11 -13.90 -4.07 11.48
C TYR A 11 -12.60 -3.37 11.10
N ILE A 12 -11.53 -3.66 11.83
CA ILE A 12 -10.18 -3.14 11.52
C ILE A 12 -9.77 -3.54 10.10
N LYS A 13 -10.07 -4.77 9.69
CA LYS A 13 -9.82 -5.23 8.31
C LYS A 13 -10.43 -4.32 7.24
N ASP A 14 -11.63 -3.82 7.48
CA ASP A 14 -12.31 -2.92 6.53
C ASP A 14 -11.62 -1.56 6.44
N ILE A 15 -10.94 -1.14 7.50
CA ILE A 15 -10.10 0.05 7.50
C ILE A 15 -8.83 -0.21 6.70
N LEU A 16 -8.10 -1.28 7.03
CA LEU A 16 -6.81 -1.61 6.40
C LEU A 16 -6.95 -1.80 4.89
N GLU A 17 -8.01 -2.48 4.45
CA GLU A 17 -8.29 -2.76 3.04
C GLU A 17 -9.07 -1.65 2.31
N GLY A 18 -9.52 -0.62 3.02
CA GLY A 18 -10.21 0.51 2.40
C GLY A 18 -9.24 1.48 1.73
N PHE A 19 -9.80 2.53 1.13
CA PHE A 19 -9.06 3.59 0.48
C PHE A 19 -9.30 4.89 1.24
N TYR A 20 -8.23 5.61 1.58
CA TYR A 20 -8.34 6.86 2.30
C TYR A 20 -8.51 8.02 1.32
N VAL A 21 -9.54 8.84 1.54
CA VAL A 21 -9.87 9.97 0.67
C VAL A 21 -9.62 11.26 1.44
N ARG A 22 -8.69 12.06 0.90
CA ARG A 22 -8.39 13.41 1.40
C ARG A 22 -9.33 14.39 0.70
N SER A 23 -10.16 15.07 1.47
CA SER A 23 -11.03 16.10 0.92
C SER A 23 -10.21 17.37 0.66
N GLU A 24 -10.39 17.97 -0.51
CA GLU A 24 -9.67 19.19 -0.91
C GLU A 24 -10.17 20.45 -0.17
N GLY A 25 -11.40 20.42 0.36
CA GLY A 25 -11.99 21.57 1.06
C GLY A 25 -11.61 21.65 2.53
N ASP A 26 -11.23 22.85 3.01
CA ASP A 26 -10.89 23.13 4.42
C ASP A 26 -11.97 22.68 5.44
N PHE A 27 -13.23 22.61 5.00
CA PHE A 27 -14.40 22.28 5.80
C PHE A 27 -14.92 20.85 5.62
N GLU A 28 -14.43 20.13 4.61
CA GLU A 28 -14.87 18.76 4.35
C GLU A 28 -14.02 17.77 5.16
N PRO A 29 -14.65 16.79 5.83
CA PRO A 29 -13.91 15.80 6.58
C PRO A 29 -13.38 14.72 5.64
N ASN A 30 -12.08 14.44 5.75
CA ASN A 30 -11.49 13.22 5.20
C ASN A 30 -12.25 11.98 5.69
N TYR A 31 -12.24 10.94 4.89
CA TYR A 31 -12.91 9.68 5.21
C TYR A 31 -12.20 8.52 4.56
N LEU A 32 -12.56 7.33 5.00
CA LEU A 32 -12.18 6.09 4.34
C LEU A 32 -13.37 5.58 3.51
N ILE A 33 -13.14 5.11 2.30
CA ILE A 33 -14.10 4.33 1.54
C ILE A 33 -13.72 2.85 1.55
N THR A 34 -14.62 1.98 2.00
CA THR A 34 -14.39 0.54 2.00
C THR A 34 -14.59 -0.06 0.60
N LYS A 35 -14.13 -1.30 0.38
CA LYS A 35 -14.30 -2.04 -0.89
C LYS A 35 -15.77 -2.23 -1.30
N ASP A 36 -16.70 -2.21 -0.35
CA ASP A 36 -18.14 -2.24 -0.58
C ASP A 36 -18.78 -0.84 -0.68
N ALA A 37 -17.97 0.18 -1.02
CA ALA A 37 -18.37 1.57 -1.22
C ALA A 37 -19.04 2.22 0.00
N ARG A 38 -18.62 1.85 1.22
CA ARG A 38 -19.09 2.52 2.45
C ARG A 38 -18.15 3.64 2.82
N ARG A 39 -18.67 4.87 2.94
CA ARG A 39 -17.91 6.00 3.49
C ARG A 39 -17.88 5.95 5.02
N VAL A 40 -16.67 6.03 5.60
CA VAL A 40 -16.38 5.94 7.03
C VAL A 40 -15.59 7.18 7.45
N TYR A 41 -16.29 8.18 7.98
CA TYR A 41 -15.69 9.42 8.46
C TYR A 41 -15.05 9.29 9.85
N ARG A 42 -15.59 8.38 10.65
CA ARG A 42 -15.19 8.13 12.04
C ARG A 42 -15.47 6.67 12.35
N ALA A 43 -14.45 5.95 12.79
CA ALA A 43 -14.54 4.55 13.13
C ALA A 43 -14.96 4.39 14.60
N LYS A 44 -15.83 3.42 14.85
CA LYS A 44 -16.11 2.87 16.18
C LYS A 44 -15.65 1.42 16.17
N ILE A 45 -14.70 1.08 17.03
CA ILE A 45 -14.03 -0.22 17.07
C ILE A 45 -14.07 -0.75 18.50
N VAL A 46 -14.24 -2.06 18.67
CA VAL A 46 -13.97 -2.74 19.94
C VAL A 46 -12.93 -3.82 19.72
N GLY A 47 -11.86 -3.78 20.51
CA GLY A 47 -10.76 -4.73 20.40
C GLY A 47 -9.87 -4.74 21.64
N THR A 48 -8.87 -5.60 21.62
CA THR A 48 -7.92 -5.81 22.71
C THR A 48 -6.65 -4.99 22.46
N VAL A 49 -6.15 -4.32 23.49
CA VAL A 49 -4.86 -3.62 23.43
C VAL A 49 -3.72 -4.64 23.47
N VAL A 50 -2.99 -4.78 22.38
CA VAL A 50 -1.99 -5.85 22.20
C VAL A 50 -0.57 -5.44 22.59
N ARG A 51 -0.27 -4.13 22.59
CA ARG A 51 1.04 -3.56 22.95
C ARG A 51 0.92 -2.61 24.13
N GLU A 52 2.04 -2.42 24.83
CA GLU A 52 2.10 -1.41 25.88
C GLU A 52 1.89 -0.01 25.28
N PRO A 53 0.95 0.79 25.80
CA PRO A 53 0.77 2.17 25.37
C PRO A 53 2.03 2.99 25.63
N THR A 54 2.38 3.86 24.68
CA THR A 54 3.56 4.72 24.75
C THR A 54 3.15 6.17 24.59
N ILE A 55 3.75 7.05 25.37
CA ILE A 55 3.55 8.50 25.29
C ILE A 55 4.95 9.13 25.23
N ALA A 56 5.13 10.11 24.36
CA ALA A 56 6.36 10.87 24.25
C ALA A 56 6.61 11.66 25.55
N GLU A 57 7.89 11.93 25.86
CA GLU A 57 8.27 12.62 27.11
C GLU A 57 7.69 14.03 27.21
N ASP A 58 7.49 14.69 26.06
CA ASP A 58 6.88 16.02 25.93
C ASP A 58 5.34 16.00 25.93
N GLU A 59 4.74 14.81 26.04
CA GLU A 59 3.29 14.56 26.02
C GLU A 59 2.57 15.06 24.77
N THR A 60 3.28 15.36 23.68
CA THR A 60 2.66 15.84 22.44
C THR A 60 2.06 14.72 21.62
N TYR A 61 2.49 13.48 21.87
CA TYR A 61 2.16 12.30 21.09
C TYR A 61 2.03 11.06 21.98
N GLY A 62 1.06 10.20 21.67
CA GLY A 62 0.98 8.88 22.25
C GLY A 62 0.36 7.89 21.28
N LYS A 63 0.70 6.61 21.45
CA LYS A 63 0.20 5.53 20.62
C LYS A 63 0.01 4.23 21.38
N PHE A 64 -0.94 3.44 20.92
CA PHE A 64 -1.08 2.02 21.28
C PHE A 64 -1.62 1.26 20.07
N GLN A 65 -1.66 -0.06 20.19
CA GLN A 65 -2.12 -0.94 19.13
C GLN A 65 -3.29 -1.78 19.61
N ILE A 66 -4.33 -1.89 18.78
CA ILE A 66 -5.55 -2.64 19.08
C ILE A 66 -5.78 -3.72 18.02
N ASP A 67 -6.31 -4.87 18.47
CA ASP A 67 -6.67 -6.03 17.64
C ASP A 67 -8.13 -6.43 17.91
N ASP A 68 -8.95 -6.53 16.85
CA ASP A 68 -10.37 -6.94 16.93
C ASP A 68 -10.61 -8.39 16.46
N GLY A 69 -9.54 -9.10 16.12
CA GLY A 69 -9.52 -10.44 15.53
C GLY A 69 -9.65 -10.46 14.00
N THR A 70 -9.83 -9.31 13.35
CA THR A 70 -9.84 -9.17 11.88
C THR A 70 -8.60 -8.47 11.35
N GLY A 71 -7.92 -7.70 12.19
CA GLY A 71 -6.69 -7.03 11.89
C GLY A 71 -6.20 -6.26 13.10
N VAL A 72 -5.02 -5.66 12.95
CA VAL A 72 -4.35 -4.91 14.00
C VAL A 72 -4.07 -3.51 13.48
N ILE A 73 -4.41 -2.47 14.25
CA ILE A 73 -4.24 -1.07 13.81
C ILE A 73 -3.61 -0.20 14.90
N TRP A 74 -2.83 0.78 14.46
CA TRP A 74 -2.29 1.81 15.32
C TRP A 74 -3.35 2.84 15.68
N VAL A 75 -3.40 3.18 16.96
CA VAL A 75 -4.21 4.26 17.51
C VAL A 75 -3.28 5.34 18.01
N LEU A 76 -3.47 6.57 17.52
CA LEU A 76 -2.64 7.73 17.84
C LEU A 76 -3.48 8.78 18.55
N GLY A 77 -2.93 9.36 19.62
CA GLY A 77 -3.43 10.56 20.27
C GLY A 77 -2.40 11.67 20.19
N PHE A 78 -2.83 12.87 19.83
CA PHE A 78 -1.98 14.06 19.75
C PHE A 78 -2.41 15.10 20.79
N ARG A 79 -1.44 15.78 21.40
CA ARG A 79 -1.66 16.84 22.39
C ARG A 79 -2.66 16.41 23.48
N ASP A 80 -3.81 17.08 23.57
CA ASP A 80 -4.84 16.78 24.57
C ASP A 80 -5.41 15.36 24.45
N ASP A 81 -5.32 14.72 23.28
CA ASP A 81 -5.83 13.36 23.07
C ASP A 81 -4.87 12.29 23.63
N THR A 82 -3.64 12.66 24.01
CA THR A 82 -2.72 11.75 24.72
C THR A 82 -3.28 11.26 26.05
N LYS A 83 -4.21 12.01 26.67
CA LYS A 83 -4.93 11.60 27.87
C LYS A 83 -5.68 10.28 27.68
N PHE A 84 -6.18 10.01 26.48
CA PHE A 84 -6.89 8.75 26.17
C PHE A 84 -5.93 7.56 26.21
N ILE A 85 -4.67 7.76 25.83
CA ILE A 85 -3.64 6.72 25.83
C ILE A 85 -3.31 6.29 27.27
N ARG A 86 -3.40 7.21 28.24
CA ARG A 86 -3.18 6.92 29.68
C ARG A 86 -4.27 6.06 30.31
N LEU A 87 -5.46 6.00 29.69
CA LEU A 87 -6.61 5.28 30.24
C LEU A 87 -6.60 3.78 29.93
N VAL A 88 -5.67 3.32 29.09
CA VAL A 88 -5.62 1.95 28.59
C VAL A 88 -4.33 1.28 29.01
N LYS A 89 -4.36 -0.05 29.14
CA LYS A 89 -3.20 -0.90 29.40
C LYS A 89 -3.20 -2.09 28.45
N ARG A 90 -2.02 -2.70 28.26
CA ARG A 90 -1.93 -3.95 27.51
C ARG A 90 -2.85 -5.01 28.12
N GLY A 91 -3.62 -5.68 27.28
CA GLY A 91 -4.61 -6.69 27.66
C GLY A 91 -6.01 -6.14 27.92
N ASP A 92 -6.21 -4.82 27.96
CA ASP A 92 -7.56 -4.25 28.10
C ASP A 92 -8.39 -4.47 26.83
N ILE A 93 -9.66 -4.82 26.99
CA ILE A 93 -10.66 -4.72 25.93
C ILE A 93 -11.24 -3.31 25.98
N VAL A 94 -11.16 -2.60 24.85
CA VAL A 94 -11.54 -1.19 24.78
C VAL A 94 -12.48 -0.93 23.62
N GLN A 95 -13.45 -0.04 23.86
CA GLN A 95 -14.22 0.60 22.80
C GLN A 95 -13.58 1.95 22.47
N LEU A 96 -13.25 2.13 21.21
CA LEU A 96 -12.58 3.28 20.64
C LEU A 96 -13.51 3.98 19.65
N ILE A 97 -13.51 5.31 19.69
CA ILE A 97 -14.03 6.16 18.61
C ILE A 97 -12.90 7.08 18.15
N GLY A 98 -12.72 7.18 16.84
CA GLY A 98 -11.69 8.04 16.26
C GLY A 98 -11.84 8.27 14.77
N LYS A 99 -11.08 9.22 14.24
CA LYS A 99 -11.00 9.49 12.79
C LYS A 99 -10.01 8.52 12.17
N VAL A 100 -10.33 8.00 11.00
CA VAL A 100 -9.33 7.28 10.20
C VAL A 100 -8.40 8.32 9.61
N GLY A 101 -7.10 8.05 9.66
CA GLY A 101 -6.06 8.83 9.00
C GLY A 101 -5.10 7.89 8.27
N GLU A 102 -4.31 8.45 7.38
CA GLU A 102 -3.29 7.74 6.63
C GLU A 102 -2.01 8.56 6.57
N TRP A 103 -0.88 7.90 6.82
CA TRP A 103 0.43 8.51 6.77
C TRP A 103 1.40 7.54 6.11
N ARG A 104 1.98 7.92 4.96
CA ARG A 104 2.86 7.05 4.16
C ARG A 104 2.22 5.67 3.95
N ASP A 105 0.97 5.67 3.49
CA ASP A 105 0.16 4.49 3.19
C ASP A 105 -0.23 3.60 4.39
N ASP A 106 0.28 3.90 5.59
CA ASP A 106 -0.14 3.28 6.83
C ASP A 106 -1.42 3.93 7.36
N LYS A 107 -2.47 3.12 7.45
CA LYS A 107 -3.76 3.53 8.01
C LYS A 107 -3.75 3.41 9.52
N GLN A 108 -4.30 4.43 10.15
CA GLN A 108 -4.29 4.59 11.60
C GLN A 108 -5.54 5.28 12.09
N VAL A 109 -5.84 5.13 13.39
CA VAL A 109 -6.99 5.79 14.00
C VAL A 109 -6.53 6.89 14.95
N LEU A 110 -6.95 8.11 14.66
CA LEU A 110 -6.77 9.26 15.54
C LEU A 110 -7.86 9.22 16.61
N VAL A 111 -7.49 8.88 17.85
CA VAL A 111 -8.44 8.67 18.95
C VAL A 111 -9.12 9.98 19.35
N GLU A 112 -10.43 9.92 19.54
CA GLU A 112 -11.22 11.02 20.11
C GLU A 112 -11.99 10.60 21.36
N GLY A 113 -12.02 9.29 21.64
CA GLY A 113 -12.55 8.72 22.87
C GLY A 113 -12.21 7.24 22.98
N VAL A 114 -11.87 6.81 24.18
CA VAL A 114 -11.62 5.40 24.49
C VAL A 114 -12.19 5.09 25.87
N THR A 115 -12.75 3.89 26.01
CA THR A 115 -13.21 3.37 27.29
C THR A 115 -12.90 1.89 27.38
N LYS A 116 -12.46 1.43 28.54
CA LYS A 116 -12.42 0.01 28.84
C LYS A 116 -13.85 -0.54 28.86
N VAL A 117 -14.04 -1.75 28.34
CA VAL A 117 -15.32 -2.43 28.26
C VAL A 117 -15.19 -3.90 28.63
N ASP A 118 -16.30 -4.51 29.03
CA ASP A 118 -16.37 -5.93 29.32
C ASP A 118 -16.50 -6.78 28.04
N PRO A 119 -16.16 -8.09 28.08
CA PRO A 119 -16.24 -8.98 26.92
C PRO A 119 -17.62 -9.03 26.23
N GLU A 120 -18.71 -8.84 26.97
CA GLU A 120 -20.08 -8.80 26.44
C GLU A 120 -20.25 -7.66 25.43
N MET A 121 -19.61 -6.52 25.68
CA MET A 121 -19.65 -5.37 24.79
C MET A 121 -18.92 -5.66 23.47
N TRP A 122 -17.85 -6.47 23.51
CA TRP A 122 -17.16 -6.92 22.31
C TRP A 122 -18.04 -7.84 21.47
N ILE A 123 -18.74 -8.79 22.09
CA ILE A 123 -19.69 -9.68 21.41
C ILE A 123 -20.82 -8.86 20.76
N LEU A 124 -21.42 -7.93 21.50
CA LEU A 124 -22.46 -7.05 20.98
C LEU A 124 -21.95 -6.23 19.80
N HIS A 125 -20.76 -5.63 19.92
CA HIS A 125 -20.15 -4.86 18.83
C HIS A 125 -19.94 -5.70 17.58
N ARG A 126 -19.45 -6.94 17.70
CA ARG A 126 -19.28 -7.86 16.55
C ARG A 126 -20.62 -8.17 15.89
N TYR A 127 -21.65 -8.46 16.68
CA TYR A 127 -23.00 -8.73 16.14
C TYR A 127 -23.57 -7.51 15.40
N GLU A 128 -23.55 -6.33 16.01
CA GLU A 128 -24.07 -5.10 15.39
C GLU A 128 -23.29 -4.75 14.11
N THR A 129 -21.96 -4.85 14.15
CA THR A 129 -21.09 -4.59 12.99
C THR A 129 -21.39 -5.56 11.85
N LEU A 130 -21.52 -6.85 12.14
CA LEU A 130 -21.84 -7.87 11.13
C LEU A 130 -23.23 -7.64 10.53
N ARG A 131 -24.25 -7.38 11.38
CA ARG A 131 -25.62 -7.14 10.93
C ARG A 131 -25.68 -5.91 10.00
N ASP A 132 -25.06 -4.81 10.42
CA ASP A 132 -25.05 -3.57 9.65
C ASP A 132 -24.28 -3.75 8.33
N LYS A 133 -23.16 -4.47 8.36
CA LYS A 133 -22.37 -4.81 7.17
C LYS A 133 -23.14 -5.69 6.19
N LEU A 134 -23.86 -6.70 6.66
CA LEU A 134 -24.69 -7.56 5.79
C LEU A 134 -25.78 -6.77 5.08
N ASN A 135 -26.43 -5.83 5.77
CA ASN A 135 -27.43 -4.95 5.16
C ASN A 135 -26.79 -4.01 4.13
N HIS A 136 -25.65 -3.41 4.45
CA HIS A 136 -24.89 -2.56 3.53
C HIS A 136 -24.47 -3.32 2.28
N ILE A 137 -23.86 -4.50 2.41
CA ILE A 137 -23.39 -5.31 1.28
C ILE A 137 -24.52 -5.67 0.31
N LYS A 138 -25.73 -5.96 0.82
CA LYS A 138 -26.89 -6.24 -0.05
C LYS A 138 -27.24 -5.03 -0.93
N ASN A 139 -27.28 -3.84 -0.33
CA ASN A 139 -27.53 -2.59 -1.06
C ASN A 139 -26.38 -2.26 -2.00
N ALA A 140 -25.13 -2.44 -1.56
CA ALA A 140 -23.93 -2.19 -2.35
C ALA A 140 -23.86 -3.06 -3.58
N LYS A 141 -24.13 -4.38 -3.47
CA LYS A 141 -24.18 -5.30 -4.62
C LYS A 141 -25.14 -4.80 -5.70
N LEU A 142 -26.35 -4.43 -5.30
CA LEU A 142 -27.34 -3.92 -6.23
C LEU A 142 -26.96 -2.55 -6.81
N ALA A 143 -26.34 -1.69 -6.00
CA ALA A 143 -25.81 -0.41 -6.46
C ALA A 143 -24.69 -0.58 -7.50
N PHE A 144 -23.76 -1.53 -7.29
CA PHE A 144 -22.72 -1.88 -8.26
C PHE A 144 -23.31 -2.39 -9.57
N GLU A 145 -24.33 -3.25 -9.52
CA GLU A 145 -25.02 -3.71 -10.75
C GLU A 145 -25.63 -2.54 -11.53
N ILE A 146 -26.31 -1.63 -10.82
CA ILE A 146 -26.92 -0.44 -11.43
C ILE A 146 -25.83 0.48 -12.03
N TYR A 147 -24.78 0.77 -11.25
CA TYR A 147 -23.68 1.62 -11.69
C TYR A 147 -22.94 1.03 -12.89
N ASN A 148 -22.58 -0.26 -12.86
CA ASN A 148 -21.86 -0.90 -13.96
C ASN A 148 -22.71 -0.96 -15.25
N THR A 149 -24.04 -0.91 -15.14
CA THR A 149 -24.94 -0.92 -16.31
C THR A 149 -25.23 0.49 -16.84
N TYR A 150 -25.39 1.48 -15.96
CA TYR A 150 -25.95 2.79 -16.31
C TYR A 150 -25.10 4.00 -15.88
N GLY A 151 -23.99 3.78 -15.19
CA GLY A 151 -23.17 4.83 -14.55
C GLY A 151 -23.94 5.73 -13.59
N ILE A 152 -23.46 6.96 -13.38
CA ILE A 152 -24.23 8.01 -12.69
C ILE A 152 -25.13 8.74 -13.69
N THR A 153 -26.27 8.13 -14.01
CA THR A 153 -27.33 8.78 -14.83
C THR A 153 -28.59 9.05 -14.01
N ALA A 154 -29.44 9.96 -14.49
CA ALA A 154 -30.76 10.19 -13.89
C ALA A 154 -31.59 8.89 -13.86
N LYS A 155 -31.46 8.06 -14.89
CA LYS A 155 -32.08 6.73 -14.95
C LYS A 155 -31.57 5.80 -13.85
N ALA A 156 -30.26 5.75 -13.62
CA ALA A 156 -29.66 4.95 -12.54
C ALA A 156 -30.21 5.36 -11.16
N LYS A 157 -30.31 6.66 -10.89
CA LYS A 157 -30.87 7.20 -9.63
C LYS A 157 -32.32 6.78 -9.42
N VAL A 158 -33.16 6.87 -10.47
CA VAL A 158 -34.57 6.43 -10.41
C VAL A 158 -34.67 4.92 -10.15
N ILE A 159 -33.83 4.10 -10.80
CA ILE A 159 -33.79 2.65 -10.60
C ILE A 159 -33.35 2.31 -9.17
N ALA A 160 -32.31 2.95 -8.67
CA ALA A 160 -31.81 2.77 -7.30
C ALA A 160 -32.91 3.07 -6.28
N LYS A 161 -33.58 4.22 -6.42
CA LYS A 161 -34.71 4.62 -5.57
C LYS A 161 -35.85 3.62 -5.60
N ASN A 162 -36.26 3.15 -6.79
CA ASN A 162 -37.34 2.17 -6.95
C ASN A 162 -37.00 0.81 -6.32
N LYS A 163 -35.71 0.44 -6.25
CA LYS A 163 -35.24 -0.78 -5.60
C LYS A 163 -34.85 -0.59 -4.13
N GLY A 164 -35.05 0.61 -3.55
CA GLY A 164 -34.73 0.90 -2.15
C GLY A 164 -33.23 1.05 -1.86
N VAL A 165 -32.41 1.30 -2.89
CA VAL A 165 -30.97 1.55 -2.75
C VAL A 165 -30.75 3.05 -2.48
N PRO A 166 -29.94 3.40 -1.47
CA PRO A 166 -29.56 4.79 -1.23
C PRO A 166 -28.85 5.43 -2.43
N GLU A 167 -29.28 6.62 -2.85
CA GLU A 167 -28.72 7.31 -4.03
C GLU A 167 -27.25 7.73 -3.82
N ASP A 168 -26.86 7.99 -2.58
CA ASP A 168 -25.48 8.31 -2.19
C ASP A 168 -24.51 7.14 -2.40
N LEU A 169 -25.02 5.91 -2.49
CA LEU A 169 -24.19 4.74 -2.73
C LEU A 169 -23.66 4.69 -4.17
N LEU A 170 -24.42 5.20 -5.15
CA LEU A 170 -23.94 5.31 -6.53
C LEU A 170 -22.79 6.31 -6.66
N THR A 171 -22.84 7.41 -5.90
CA THR A 171 -21.74 8.39 -5.88
C THR A 171 -20.54 7.86 -5.12
N ALA A 172 -20.74 7.10 -4.04
CA ALA A 172 -19.63 6.44 -3.35
C ALA A 172 -18.93 5.40 -4.26
N ILE A 173 -19.67 4.66 -5.09
CA ILE A 173 -19.07 3.70 -6.04
C ILE A 173 -18.19 4.40 -7.08
N ASP A 174 -18.66 5.54 -7.60
CA ASP A 174 -17.92 6.34 -8.58
C ASP A 174 -16.60 6.85 -8.00
N GLU A 175 -16.65 7.43 -6.80
CA GLU A 175 -15.45 7.85 -6.06
C GLU A 175 -14.52 6.67 -5.78
N LEU A 176 -15.07 5.51 -5.37
CA LEU A 176 -14.28 4.30 -5.13
C LEU A 176 -13.52 3.88 -6.40
N TYR A 177 -14.17 3.86 -7.55
CA TYR A 177 -13.50 3.52 -8.80
C TYR A 177 -12.48 4.57 -9.23
N ALA A 178 -12.75 5.86 -9.03
CA ALA A 178 -11.77 6.91 -9.30
C ALA A 178 -10.49 6.69 -8.48
N VAL A 179 -10.63 6.47 -7.16
CA VAL A 179 -9.48 6.24 -6.26
C VAL A 179 -8.73 4.96 -6.63
N ILE A 180 -9.43 3.88 -6.98
CA ILE A 180 -8.80 2.63 -7.43
C ILE A 180 -8.02 2.85 -8.74
N MET A 181 -8.55 3.65 -9.67
CA MET A 181 -7.86 3.95 -10.93
C MET A 181 -6.61 4.80 -10.69
N GLU A 182 -6.70 5.82 -9.82
CA GLU A 182 -5.56 6.67 -9.44
C GLU A 182 -4.43 5.84 -8.84
N GLN A 183 -4.72 4.99 -7.84
CA GLN A 183 -3.72 4.14 -7.22
C GLN A 183 -3.07 3.15 -8.20
N LYS A 184 -3.86 2.56 -9.09
CA LYS A 184 -3.31 1.67 -10.13
C LYS A 184 -2.41 2.40 -11.12
N ALA A 185 -2.76 3.64 -11.46
CA ALA A 185 -1.92 4.46 -12.33
C ALA A 185 -0.58 4.78 -11.62
N GLU A 186 -0.62 5.16 -10.34
CA GLU A 186 0.59 5.39 -9.54
C GLU A 186 1.45 4.12 -9.42
N GLU A 187 0.86 2.97 -9.11
CA GLU A 187 1.56 1.68 -9.07
C GLU A 187 2.21 1.35 -10.41
N SER A 188 1.50 1.55 -11.53
CA SER A 188 2.06 1.28 -12.86
C SER A 188 3.23 2.20 -13.21
N VAL A 189 3.16 3.49 -12.84
CA VAL A 189 4.27 4.43 -13.05
C VAL A 189 5.48 4.04 -12.21
N LEU A 190 5.25 3.63 -10.96
CA LEU A 190 6.33 3.19 -10.06
C LEU A 190 7.03 1.92 -10.59
N GLU A 191 6.25 0.96 -11.13
CA GLU A 191 6.80 -0.23 -11.78
C GLU A 191 7.63 0.11 -13.01
N GLU A 192 7.17 1.06 -13.84
CA GLU A 192 7.93 1.56 -15.00
C GLU A 192 9.24 2.25 -14.58
N GLU A 193 9.20 3.10 -13.55
CA GLU A 193 10.40 3.77 -13.01
C GLU A 193 11.44 2.77 -12.46
N LEU A 194 10.99 1.78 -11.68
CA LEU A 194 11.86 0.71 -11.18
C LEU A 194 12.49 -0.10 -12.31
N PHE A 195 11.73 -0.42 -13.35
CA PHE A 195 12.23 -1.16 -14.51
C PHE A 195 13.26 -0.34 -15.31
N GLU A 196 13.06 0.97 -15.45
CA GLU A 196 14.06 1.87 -16.05
C GLU A 196 15.35 1.96 -15.23
N GLU A 197 15.26 1.98 -13.90
CA GLU A 197 16.44 1.98 -13.02
C GLU A 197 17.21 0.65 -13.13
N GLU A 198 16.54 -0.49 -13.01
CA GLU A 198 17.18 -1.81 -13.16
C GLU A 198 17.85 -1.95 -14.53
N THR A 199 17.19 -1.51 -15.62
CA THR A 199 17.79 -1.57 -16.96
C THR A 199 18.97 -0.63 -17.15
N LYS A 200 19.03 0.51 -16.44
CA LYS A 200 20.21 1.38 -16.43
C LYS A 200 21.37 0.73 -15.66
N GLU A 201 21.11 0.19 -14.47
CA GLU A 201 22.15 -0.48 -13.67
C GLU A 201 22.75 -1.69 -14.42
N VAL A 202 21.91 -2.51 -15.07
CA VAL A 202 22.38 -3.64 -15.88
C VAL A 202 23.26 -3.17 -17.05
N LYS A 203 22.84 -2.10 -17.75
CA LYS A 203 23.65 -1.54 -18.85
C LYS A 203 24.98 -0.97 -18.36
N GLU A 204 24.99 -0.25 -17.24
CA GLU A 204 26.22 0.27 -16.64
C GLU A 204 27.16 -0.88 -16.20
N GLY A 205 26.62 -1.91 -15.54
CA GLY A 205 27.38 -3.10 -15.15
C GLY A 205 27.99 -3.84 -16.34
N ILE A 206 27.25 -3.98 -17.45
CA ILE A 206 27.76 -4.57 -18.70
C ILE A 206 28.88 -3.69 -19.28
N GLU A 207 28.72 -2.36 -19.31
CA GLU A 207 29.75 -1.45 -19.83
C GLU A 207 31.04 -1.44 -18.99
N GLU A 208 30.92 -1.53 -17.67
CA GLU A 208 32.08 -1.69 -16.78
C GLU A 208 32.76 -3.06 -16.98
N ALA A 209 31.98 -4.12 -17.16
CA ALA A 209 32.49 -5.45 -17.46
C ALA A 209 33.20 -5.48 -18.82
N LYS A 210 32.67 -4.83 -19.86
CA LYS A 210 33.31 -4.69 -21.18
C LYS A 210 34.71 -4.09 -21.05
N LYS A 211 34.84 -2.96 -20.34
CA LYS A 211 36.14 -2.30 -20.10
C LYS A 211 37.13 -3.24 -19.40
N ALA A 212 36.68 -3.98 -18.39
CA ALA A 212 37.51 -4.92 -17.66
C ALA A 212 37.94 -6.12 -18.51
N VAL A 213 37.05 -6.63 -19.37
CA VAL A 213 37.36 -7.70 -20.35
C VAL A 213 38.43 -7.22 -21.34
N LEU A 214 38.28 -6.03 -21.91
CA LEU A 214 39.26 -5.44 -22.82
C LEU A 214 40.63 -5.26 -22.17
N GLU A 215 40.68 -4.83 -20.91
CA GLU A 215 41.94 -4.68 -20.16
C GLU A 215 42.66 -6.03 -19.99
N ILE A 216 41.92 -7.11 -19.70
CA ILE A 216 42.48 -8.47 -19.59
C ILE A 216 43.03 -8.94 -20.94
N LEU A 217 42.31 -8.70 -22.03
CA LEU A 217 42.72 -9.14 -23.37
C LEU A 217 43.94 -8.36 -23.87
N ARG A 218 43.96 -7.03 -23.68
CA ARG A 218 45.09 -6.16 -24.06
C ARG A 218 46.36 -6.47 -23.27
N SER A 219 46.24 -6.76 -21.97
CA SER A 219 47.41 -7.07 -21.12
C SER A 219 48.07 -8.41 -21.45
N LYS A 220 47.31 -9.38 -22.00
CA LYS A 220 47.83 -10.69 -22.40
C LYS A 220 48.41 -10.72 -23.81
N GLY A 221 47.85 -9.93 -24.75
CA GLY A 221 48.34 -9.85 -26.14
C GLY A 221 48.15 -11.14 -26.96
N THR A 222 47.46 -12.14 -26.44
CA THR A 222 47.16 -13.43 -27.07
C THR A 222 45.74 -13.86 -26.73
N ALA A 223 45.13 -14.72 -27.55
CA ALA A 223 43.79 -15.25 -27.30
C ALA A 223 43.63 -15.84 -25.88
N VAL A 224 42.56 -15.44 -25.18
CA VAL A 224 42.26 -15.81 -23.80
C VAL A 224 40.93 -16.55 -23.74
N SER A 225 40.90 -17.71 -23.06
CA SER A 225 39.67 -18.48 -22.89
C SER A 225 38.62 -17.75 -22.05
N LEU A 226 37.33 -17.90 -22.37
CA LEU A 226 36.22 -17.38 -21.58
C LEU A 226 36.31 -17.75 -20.09
N LYS A 227 36.65 -19.01 -19.79
CA LYS A 227 36.82 -19.50 -18.41
C LYS A 227 37.88 -18.73 -17.63
N PHE A 228 38.93 -18.25 -18.31
CA PHE A 228 39.98 -17.45 -17.66
C PHE A 228 39.48 -16.04 -17.36
N ILE A 229 38.72 -15.43 -18.27
CA ILE A 229 38.10 -14.11 -18.09
C ILE A 229 37.11 -14.17 -16.92
N GLN A 230 36.20 -15.15 -16.92
CA GLN A 230 35.26 -15.40 -15.83
C GLN A 230 35.96 -15.53 -14.48
N ARG A 231 36.99 -16.39 -14.38
CA ARG A 231 37.74 -16.57 -13.13
C ARG A 231 38.46 -15.30 -12.64
N LYS A 232 38.87 -14.41 -13.54
CA LYS A 232 39.54 -13.15 -13.20
C LYS A 232 38.56 -12.07 -12.74
N LEU A 233 37.33 -12.11 -13.23
CA LEU A 233 36.30 -11.10 -13.00
C LEU A 233 35.22 -11.54 -12.00
N GLN A 234 35.21 -12.81 -11.57
CA GLN A 234 34.23 -13.41 -10.67
C GLN A 234 34.07 -12.69 -9.31
N GLU A 235 35.08 -11.91 -8.87
CA GLU A 235 35.00 -11.17 -7.61
C GLU A 235 34.13 -9.90 -7.73
N LYS A 236 33.90 -9.41 -8.95
CA LYS A 236 33.17 -8.17 -9.23
C LYS A 236 31.91 -8.35 -10.06
N TYR A 237 31.89 -9.34 -10.95
CA TYR A 237 30.78 -9.55 -11.88
C TYR A 237 30.38 -11.03 -11.86
N ASP A 238 29.09 -11.28 -12.01
CA ASP A 238 28.58 -12.64 -12.20
C ASP A 238 28.92 -13.17 -13.61
N PRO A 239 28.87 -14.50 -13.81
CA PRO A 239 29.22 -15.12 -15.09
C PRO A 239 28.35 -14.68 -16.27
N GLU A 240 27.08 -14.33 -16.05
CA GLU A 240 26.15 -13.93 -17.12
C GLU A 240 26.50 -12.52 -17.61
N THR A 241 26.73 -11.56 -16.71
CA THR A 241 27.19 -10.21 -17.05
C THR A 241 28.50 -10.23 -17.85
N ILE A 242 29.42 -11.12 -17.50
CA ILE A 242 30.70 -11.29 -18.21
C ILE A 242 30.48 -11.87 -19.62
N GLU A 243 29.59 -12.86 -19.75
CA GLU A 243 29.26 -13.46 -21.05
C GLU A 243 28.55 -12.47 -21.98
N GLU A 244 27.62 -11.67 -21.44
CA GLU A 244 26.94 -10.61 -22.20
C GLU A 244 27.92 -9.52 -22.65
N ALA A 245 28.82 -9.08 -21.76
CA ALA A 245 29.87 -8.12 -22.13
C ALA A 245 30.76 -8.63 -23.27
N VAL A 246 31.18 -9.90 -23.22
CA VAL A 246 31.98 -10.53 -24.29
C VAL A 246 31.18 -10.61 -25.60
N ARG A 247 29.91 -11.02 -25.55
CA ARG A 247 29.03 -11.05 -26.74
C ARG A 247 28.83 -9.68 -27.36
N ALA A 248 28.65 -8.66 -26.52
CA ALA A 248 28.50 -7.28 -26.98
C ALA A 248 29.79 -6.77 -27.65
N LEU A 249 30.97 -7.01 -27.06
CA LEU A 249 32.26 -6.65 -27.66
C LEU A 249 32.54 -7.38 -28.99
N LEU A 250 32.10 -8.64 -29.14
CA LEU A 250 32.17 -9.37 -30.41
C LEU A 250 31.26 -8.72 -31.48
N THR A 251 30.07 -8.29 -31.07
CA THR A 251 29.09 -7.65 -31.97
C THR A 251 29.56 -6.26 -32.39
N GLU A 252 30.18 -5.53 -31.47
CA GLU A 252 30.80 -4.22 -31.70
C GLU A 252 32.10 -4.32 -32.53
N GLY A 253 32.66 -5.52 -32.65
CA GLY A 253 33.89 -5.77 -33.41
C GLY A 253 35.16 -5.30 -32.68
N GLU A 254 35.11 -5.12 -31.37
CA GLU A 254 36.30 -4.79 -30.56
C GLU A 254 37.17 -6.02 -30.28
N ILE A 255 36.55 -7.20 -30.27
CA ILE A 255 37.21 -8.49 -30.06
C ILE A 255 36.75 -9.49 -31.11
N PHE A 256 37.54 -10.54 -31.32
CA PHE A 256 37.22 -11.65 -32.22
C PHE A 256 37.52 -13.00 -31.56
N GLU A 257 36.93 -14.06 -32.11
CA GLU A 257 37.06 -15.44 -31.62
C GLU A 257 37.93 -16.28 -32.58
N PRO A 258 39.27 -16.32 -32.40
CA PRO A 258 40.16 -17.12 -33.24
C PRO A 258 39.94 -18.63 -33.12
N GLU A 259 39.58 -19.09 -31.91
CA GLU A 259 39.22 -20.48 -31.61
C GLU A 259 37.98 -20.51 -30.72
N ILE A 260 37.17 -21.55 -30.84
CA ILE A 260 35.91 -21.68 -30.09
C ILE A 260 36.18 -21.54 -28.58
N GLY A 261 35.58 -20.52 -27.97
CA GLY A 261 35.70 -20.17 -26.56
C GLY A 261 36.94 -19.35 -26.18
N TYR A 262 37.71 -18.85 -27.15
CA TYR A 262 38.89 -18.01 -26.94
C TYR A 262 38.74 -16.67 -27.65
N TYR A 263 39.03 -15.58 -26.94
CA TYR A 263 38.81 -14.22 -27.44
C TYR A 263 40.10 -13.41 -27.44
N GLN A 264 40.24 -12.54 -28.43
CA GLN A 264 41.37 -11.63 -28.59
C GLN A 264 40.90 -10.27 -29.11
N THR A 265 41.58 -9.18 -28.74
CA THR A 265 41.29 -7.85 -29.31
C THR A 265 41.71 -7.78 -30.77
N LEU A 266 40.89 -7.15 -31.61
CA LEU A 266 41.36 -6.65 -32.91
C LEU A 266 42.36 -5.52 -32.63
N GLU A 267 43.51 -5.50 -33.31
CA GLU A 267 44.49 -4.41 -33.20
C GLU A 267 43.88 -3.04 -33.54
#